data_AF-A0A3M1ZB44-F1
#
_entry.id   AF-A0A3M1ZB44-F1
#
_cell.length_a   1.000
_cell.length_b   1.000
_cell.length_c   1.000
_cell.angle_alpha   90.00
_cell.angle_beta   90.00
_cell.angle_gamma   90.00
#
_symmetry.space_group_name_H-M   'P 1'
#
loop_
_entity.id
_entity.type
_entity.pdbx_description
1 polymer ?
#
loop_
_entity_poly.entity_id
_entity_poly.type
_entity_poly.pdbx_seq_one_letter_code
_entity_poly.pdbx_strand_id
1 'polypeptide(L)'
;MPTIPMPAQFNFMSTVFSHGWYQLAPFHYDEARRLLQRILELSDGSVVLVDISDAMHAQGDEVIYFGIHGLERPTEEQEEEIRAAVSRMLCLDWDLSDFYAAMRAMSEKDGYPDYTWVEKGQAGRLLVSPTVWEELAKVLMTTNTTWAQTRNMVARLCALGEPYYPLPEPPLEEENGEFPPQDEQLGEELPAELPPPEPQGYAFPTPQRIAAMSPAELDDAIRAGYRSAYLHELAVAISEGQLDVEAWYNSPLPSHELYAQIKRLKGFGDYAAGTMMRLLGRFDRIAIDTECRNSYRTITGSETAENDEILRYYEPFGRWRGLAMWMDIIREYMLNRG
;
A
#
# COMPACT_ATOMS: atom_id res chain seq x y z
N MET A 1 -6.79 12.05 19.38
CA MET A 1 -6.39 11.29 18.18
C MET A 1 -7.00 9.91 18.28
N PRO A 2 -7.65 9.44 17.22
CA PRO A 2 -8.21 8.09 17.14
C PRO A 2 -7.15 6.98 17.30
N THR A 3 -7.55 5.85 17.88
CA THR A 3 -6.66 4.69 18.13
C THR A 3 -7.33 3.38 17.75
N ILE A 4 -6.56 2.41 17.26
CA ILE A 4 -7.00 1.04 16.94
C ILE A 4 -6.24 0.09 17.87
N PRO A 5 -6.92 -0.88 18.53
CA PRO A 5 -6.22 -1.90 19.29
C PRO A 5 -5.20 -2.65 18.41
N MET A 6 -3.97 -2.76 18.87
CA MET A 6 -2.97 -3.52 18.15
C MET A 6 -3.22 -5.02 18.34
N PRO A 7 -3.31 -5.82 17.26
CA PRO A 7 -3.46 -7.26 17.40
C PRO A 7 -2.19 -7.86 18.02
N ALA A 8 -2.34 -8.98 18.72
CA ALA A 8 -1.20 -9.75 19.19
C ALA A 8 -0.29 -10.12 17.99
N GLN A 9 1.01 -10.25 18.25
CA GLN A 9 1.98 -10.68 17.24
C GLN A 9 2.03 -9.73 16.02
N PHE A 10 1.96 -8.43 16.28
CA PHE A 10 2.07 -7.37 15.27
C PHE A 10 3.37 -6.58 15.45
N ASN A 11 3.96 -6.17 14.32
CA ASN A 11 5.03 -5.19 14.31
C ASN A 11 4.77 -4.21 13.17
N PHE A 12 4.65 -2.94 13.53
CA PHE A 12 4.33 -1.86 12.60
C PHE A 12 5.38 -1.76 11.49
N MET A 13 6.66 -1.73 11.86
CA MET A 13 7.76 -1.58 10.93
C MET A 13 7.91 -2.78 9.98
N SER A 14 7.79 -4.00 10.50
CA SER A 14 7.80 -5.23 9.68
C SER A 14 6.66 -5.24 8.66
N THR A 15 5.51 -4.67 9.01
CA THR A 15 4.36 -4.56 8.10
C THR A 15 4.57 -3.46 7.06
N VAL A 16 4.95 -2.25 7.48
CA VAL A 16 5.19 -1.10 6.57
C VAL A 16 6.27 -1.42 5.54
N PHE A 17 7.36 -2.06 5.96
CA PHE A 17 8.49 -2.40 5.12
C PHE A 17 8.40 -3.79 4.48
N SER A 18 7.26 -4.47 4.62
CA SER A 18 7.04 -5.82 4.08
C SER A 18 7.27 -5.92 2.57
N HIS A 19 7.10 -4.82 1.83
CA HIS A 19 7.46 -4.64 0.42
C HIS A 19 7.52 -3.15 0.08
N GLY A 20 7.70 -2.81 -1.20
CA GLY A 20 7.88 -1.43 -1.65
C GLY A 20 6.64 -0.51 -1.60
N TRP A 21 5.46 -0.93 -1.11
CA TRP A 21 4.26 -0.06 -1.20
C TRP A 21 4.38 1.25 -0.45
N TYR A 22 5.12 1.29 0.66
CA TYR A 22 5.37 2.52 1.42
C TYR A 22 6.13 3.58 0.59
N GLN A 23 6.75 3.19 -0.53
CA GLN A 23 7.46 4.07 -1.45
C GLN A 23 6.61 4.50 -2.66
N LEU A 24 5.37 4.03 -2.76
CA LEU A 24 4.44 4.34 -3.85
C LEU A 24 3.36 5.30 -3.36
N ALA A 25 3.18 6.40 -4.10
CA ALA A 25 2.09 7.32 -3.87
C ALA A 25 0.72 6.59 -3.81
N PRO A 26 -0.23 7.06 -2.97
CA PRO A 26 -0.12 8.23 -2.10
C PRO A 26 0.52 7.93 -0.72
N PHE A 27 1.16 6.77 -0.53
CA PHE A 27 1.95 6.55 0.66
C PHE A 27 3.22 7.41 0.65
N HIS A 28 3.59 7.88 1.83
CA HIS A 28 4.90 8.44 2.14
C HIS A 28 5.33 7.92 3.51
N TYR A 29 6.60 7.56 3.67
CA TYR A 29 7.13 7.17 4.98
C TYR A 29 8.12 8.23 5.44
N ASP A 30 7.81 8.88 6.56
CA ASP A 30 8.70 9.83 7.23
C ASP A 30 9.63 9.04 8.17
N GLU A 31 10.89 8.86 7.75
CA GLU A 31 11.90 8.15 8.54
C GLU A 31 12.24 8.86 9.85
N ALA A 32 12.22 10.20 9.87
CA ALA A 32 12.60 10.99 11.04
C ALA A 32 11.53 10.90 12.14
N ARG A 33 10.25 10.91 11.75
CA ARG A 33 9.10 10.78 12.66
C ARG A 33 8.65 9.34 12.85
N ARG A 34 9.20 8.39 12.09
CA ARG A 34 8.81 6.97 12.03
C ARG A 34 7.32 6.78 11.76
N LEU A 35 6.82 7.46 10.75
CA LEU A 35 5.38 7.61 10.53
C LEU A 35 5.02 7.28 9.08
N LEU A 36 3.99 6.45 8.90
CA LEU A 36 3.42 6.19 7.58
C LEU A 36 2.33 7.20 7.30
N GLN A 37 2.50 8.00 6.28
CA GLN A 37 1.54 9.00 5.83
C GLN A 37 0.82 8.52 4.57
N ARG A 38 -0.45 8.89 4.44
CA ARG A 38 -1.22 8.62 3.23
C ARG A 38 -2.34 9.63 3.03
N ILE A 39 -2.50 10.10 1.81
CA ILE A 39 -3.69 10.89 1.41
C ILE A 39 -4.83 9.94 1.05
N LEU A 40 -6.03 10.20 1.60
CA LEU A 40 -7.27 9.48 1.32
C LEU A 40 -8.33 10.46 0.78
N GLU A 41 -9.09 10.01 -0.21
CA GLU A 41 -10.39 10.58 -0.57
C GLU A 41 -11.46 9.73 0.11
N LEU A 42 -12.30 10.33 0.94
CA LEU A 42 -13.38 9.67 1.67
C LEU A 42 -14.66 9.61 0.84
N SER A 43 -15.61 8.79 1.26
CA SER A 43 -16.87 8.55 0.55
C SER A 43 -17.75 9.80 0.38
N ASP A 44 -17.58 10.81 1.23
CA ASP A 44 -18.25 12.11 1.14
C ASP A 44 -17.54 13.13 0.22
N GLY A 45 -16.40 12.73 -0.37
CA GLY A 45 -15.55 13.56 -1.23
C GLY A 45 -14.52 14.41 -0.50
N SER A 46 -14.45 14.33 0.83
CA SER A 46 -13.37 15.00 1.59
C SER A 46 -12.03 14.33 1.33
N VAL A 47 -10.96 15.13 1.29
CA VAL A 47 -9.59 14.65 1.09
C VAL A 47 -8.77 14.95 2.33
N VAL A 48 -8.21 13.90 2.93
CA VAL A 48 -7.47 13.98 4.19
C VAL A 48 -6.06 13.42 4.05
N LEU A 49 -5.12 13.99 4.80
CA LEU A 49 -3.84 13.35 5.07
C LEU A 49 -3.94 12.58 6.37
N VAL A 50 -3.65 11.29 6.33
CA VAL A 50 -3.66 10.40 7.48
C VAL A 50 -2.23 10.07 7.87
N ASP A 51 -1.90 10.38 9.10
CA ASP A 51 -0.66 10.00 9.75
C ASP A 51 -0.87 8.69 10.53
N ILE A 52 -0.03 7.67 10.39
CA ILE A 52 -0.18 6.36 11.03
C ILE A 52 1.12 5.95 11.73
N SER A 53 1.03 5.57 13.00
CA SER A 53 2.17 5.03 13.77
C SER A 53 1.72 4.04 14.83
N ASP A 54 2.62 3.16 15.27
CA ASP A 54 2.46 2.46 16.55
C ASP A 54 2.81 3.39 17.72
N ALA A 55 2.09 3.25 18.83
CA ALA A 55 2.55 3.77 20.11
C ALA A 55 1.92 3.03 21.29
N MET A 56 2.47 3.31 22.47
CA MET A 56 1.93 2.81 23.73
C MET A 56 0.81 3.74 24.21
N HIS A 57 -0.39 3.20 24.41
CA HIS A 57 -1.49 3.94 25.00
C HIS A 57 -1.17 4.31 26.45
N ALA A 58 -1.70 5.44 26.94
CA ALA A 58 -1.44 5.91 28.30
C ALA A 58 -1.86 4.91 29.40
N GLN A 59 -2.74 3.95 29.07
CA GLN A 59 -3.18 2.88 29.95
C GLN A 59 -2.34 1.59 29.86
N GLY A 60 -1.28 1.58 29.04
CA GLY A 60 -0.32 0.47 28.93
C GLY A 60 -0.59 -0.53 27.80
N ASP A 61 -1.62 -0.33 26.99
CA ASP A 61 -1.93 -1.18 25.84
C ASP A 61 -1.23 -0.67 24.57
N GLU A 62 -0.70 -1.58 23.75
CA GLU A 62 -0.18 -1.22 22.42
C GLU A 62 -1.33 -0.90 21.46
N VAL A 63 -1.22 0.23 20.76
CA VAL A 63 -2.25 0.70 19.83
C VAL A 63 -1.62 1.23 18.55
N ILE A 64 -2.42 1.24 17.49
CA ILE A 64 -2.14 2.01 16.28
C ILE A 64 -2.81 3.36 16.44
N TYR A 65 -2.02 4.43 16.36
CA TYR A 65 -2.52 5.79 16.28
C TYR A 65 -2.72 6.18 14.83
N PHE A 66 -3.79 6.94 14.58
CA PHE A 66 -3.90 7.68 13.34
C PHE A 66 -4.32 9.13 13.55
N GLY A 67 -3.56 10.06 12.97
CA GLY A 67 -3.87 11.49 12.92
C GLY A 67 -4.60 11.83 11.63
N ILE A 68 -5.58 12.74 11.69
CA ILE A 68 -6.38 13.17 10.55
C ILE A 68 -6.12 14.66 10.33
N HIS A 69 -5.66 15.02 9.14
CA HIS A 69 -5.40 16.39 8.73
C HIS A 69 -6.23 16.76 7.50
N GLY A 70 -6.52 18.05 7.33
CA GLY A 70 -7.40 18.57 6.25
C GLY A 70 -8.86 18.78 6.67
N LEU A 71 -9.22 18.42 7.91
CA LEU A 71 -10.54 18.63 8.50
C LEU A 71 -10.40 19.31 9.86
N GLU A 72 -11.23 20.33 10.12
CA GLU A 72 -11.21 21.02 11.42
C GLU A 72 -11.70 20.10 12.54
N ARG A 73 -12.77 19.34 12.24
CA ARG A 73 -13.38 18.34 13.13
C ARG A 73 -13.94 17.19 12.28
N PRO A 74 -13.24 16.04 12.21
CA PRO A 74 -13.77 14.85 11.57
C PRO A 74 -15.09 14.40 12.21
N THR A 75 -16.04 13.94 11.40
CA THR A 75 -17.28 13.29 11.88
C THR A 75 -16.98 11.86 12.35
N GLU A 76 -17.91 11.26 13.10
CA GLU A 76 -17.79 9.85 13.50
C GLU A 76 -17.74 8.93 12.27
N GLU A 77 -18.55 9.18 11.24
CA GLU A 77 -18.56 8.40 9.98
C GLU A 77 -17.21 8.48 9.25
N GLN A 78 -16.61 9.68 9.16
CA GLN A 78 -15.29 9.87 8.55
C GLN A 78 -14.20 9.15 9.35
N GLU A 79 -14.25 9.22 10.68
CA GLU A 79 -13.29 8.52 11.53
C GLU A 79 -13.41 7.00 11.40
N GLU A 80 -14.64 6.46 11.34
CA GLU A 80 -14.89 5.03 11.11
C GLU A 80 -14.40 4.57 9.73
N GLU A 81 -14.61 5.36 8.68
CA GLU A 81 -14.10 5.08 7.33
C GLU A 81 -12.57 5.05 7.31
N ILE A 82 -11.91 6.06 7.89
CA ILE A 82 -10.44 6.12 7.99
C ILE A 82 -9.91 4.95 8.82
N ARG A 83 -10.56 4.63 9.94
CA ARG A 83 -10.21 3.49 10.80
C ARG A 83 -10.27 2.16 10.03
N ALA A 84 -11.31 1.95 9.24
CA ALA A 84 -11.43 0.77 8.39
C ALA A 84 -10.31 0.73 7.35
N ALA A 85 -10.00 1.86 6.71
CA ALA A 85 -8.91 1.97 5.75
C ALA A 85 -7.54 1.65 6.39
N VAL A 86 -7.22 2.23 7.55
CA VAL A 86 -5.98 1.97 8.31
C VAL A 86 -5.89 0.50 8.72
N SER A 87 -6.99 -0.07 9.23
CA SER A 87 -7.02 -1.48 9.66
C SER A 87 -6.72 -2.41 8.49
N ARG A 88 -7.30 -2.14 7.33
CA ARG A 88 -7.05 -2.87 6.10
C ARG A 88 -5.61 -2.70 5.62
N MET A 89 -5.11 -1.47 5.52
CA MET A 89 -3.76 -1.19 5.02
C MET A 89 -2.69 -1.95 5.81
N LEU A 90 -2.88 -2.08 7.12
CA LEU A 90 -1.97 -2.82 8.00
C LEU A 90 -2.33 -4.31 8.17
N CYS A 91 -3.39 -4.79 7.52
CA CYS A 91 -3.91 -6.15 7.61
C CYS A 91 -4.08 -6.63 9.07
N LEU A 92 -4.67 -5.79 9.92
CA LEU A 92 -4.80 -6.07 11.36
C LEU A 92 -5.70 -7.28 11.65
N ASP A 93 -6.53 -7.67 10.70
CA ASP A 93 -7.43 -8.83 10.72
C ASP A 93 -6.73 -10.16 10.39
N TRP A 94 -5.50 -10.14 9.87
CA TRP A 94 -4.77 -11.37 9.55
C TRP A 94 -4.25 -12.07 10.80
N ASP A 95 -4.66 -13.34 10.99
CA ASP A 95 -4.08 -14.25 11.98
C ASP A 95 -2.96 -15.08 11.34
N LEU A 96 -1.73 -14.85 11.81
CA LEU A 96 -0.52 -15.52 11.33
C LEU A 96 -0.02 -16.60 12.30
N SER A 97 -0.77 -16.96 13.33
CA SER A 97 -0.36 -17.96 14.32
C SER A 97 0.03 -19.30 13.67
N ASP A 98 -0.81 -19.78 12.74
CA ASP A 98 -0.55 -21.00 11.97
C ASP A 98 0.62 -20.85 10.98
N PHE A 99 0.88 -19.62 10.49
CA PHE A 99 2.02 -19.34 9.64
C PHE A 99 3.32 -19.47 10.44
N TYR A 100 3.41 -18.82 11.61
CA TYR A 100 4.58 -18.92 12.46
C TYR A 100 4.85 -20.36 12.91
N ALA A 101 3.80 -21.14 13.22
CA ALA A 101 3.94 -22.56 13.49
C ALA A 101 4.54 -23.33 12.30
N ALA A 102 4.08 -23.06 11.07
CA ALA A 102 4.64 -23.66 9.87
C ALA A 102 6.11 -23.26 9.65
N MET A 103 6.47 -21.99 9.87
CA MET A 103 7.85 -21.52 9.72
C MET A 103 8.81 -22.14 10.76
N ARG A 104 8.36 -22.31 12.00
CA ARG A 104 9.12 -23.06 13.02
C ARG A 104 9.36 -24.50 12.59
N ALA A 105 8.32 -25.21 12.16
CA ALA A 105 8.44 -26.59 11.70
C ALA A 105 9.37 -26.73 10.49
N MET A 106 9.34 -25.77 9.56
CA MET A 106 10.25 -25.76 8.41
C MET A 106 11.71 -25.48 8.78
N SER A 107 11.95 -24.74 9.87
CA SER A 107 13.31 -24.47 10.38
C SER A 107 14.02 -25.72 10.89
N GLU A 108 13.27 -26.77 11.24
CA GLU A 108 13.81 -28.06 11.70
C GLU A 108 14.13 -29.03 10.56
N LYS A 109 13.75 -28.69 9.32
CA LYS A 109 13.88 -29.59 8.17
C LYS A 109 15.20 -29.37 7.43
N ASP A 110 15.89 -30.46 7.12
CA ASP A 110 17.10 -30.42 6.30
C ASP A 110 16.87 -29.75 4.94
N GLY A 111 17.79 -28.88 4.55
CA GLY A 111 17.74 -28.14 3.28
C GLY A 111 16.93 -26.84 3.31
N TYR A 112 16.46 -26.40 4.48
CA TYR A 112 15.78 -25.13 4.68
C TYR A 112 16.55 -24.22 5.67
N PRO A 113 16.48 -22.89 5.51
CA PRO A 113 17.12 -21.96 6.43
C PRO A 113 16.35 -21.86 7.75
N ASP A 114 16.99 -21.27 8.76
CA ASP A 114 16.32 -20.89 10.00
C ASP A 114 15.32 -19.74 9.73
N TYR A 115 14.04 -20.03 9.93
CA TYR A 115 12.93 -19.10 9.77
C TYR A 115 12.44 -18.50 11.10
N THR A 116 13.10 -18.76 12.24
CA THR A 116 12.69 -18.19 13.54
C THR A 116 12.72 -16.67 13.58
N TRP A 117 13.45 -16.03 12.66
CA TRP A 117 13.44 -14.57 12.49
C TRP A 117 12.06 -14.03 12.12
N VAL A 118 11.24 -14.81 11.40
CA VAL A 118 9.91 -14.39 10.94
C VAL A 118 9.00 -14.12 12.13
N GLU A 119 8.93 -15.06 13.08
CA GLU A 119 8.14 -14.88 14.30
C GLU A 119 8.78 -13.88 15.25
N LYS A 120 10.11 -13.90 15.44
CA LYS A 120 10.80 -12.93 16.32
C LYS A 120 10.57 -11.48 15.86
N GLY A 121 10.60 -11.25 14.54
CA GLY A 121 10.32 -9.95 13.94
C GLY A 121 8.85 -9.67 13.69
N GLN A 122 7.95 -10.60 14.01
CA GLN A 122 6.51 -10.52 13.73
C GLN A 122 6.23 -10.15 12.25
N ALA A 123 7.00 -10.75 11.34
CA ALA A 123 6.94 -10.50 9.91
C ALA A 123 5.92 -11.42 9.21
N GLY A 124 5.29 -10.94 8.14
CA GLY A 124 4.37 -11.73 7.33
C GLY A 124 3.08 -11.00 6.98
N ARG A 125 2.70 -9.97 7.76
CA ARG A 125 1.68 -9.00 7.32
C ARG A 125 2.28 -8.11 6.23
N LEU A 126 1.44 -7.71 5.29
CA LEU A 126 1.83 -6.94 4.11
C LEU A 126 1.13 -5.59 4.12
N LEU A 127 1.83 -4.51 3.80
CA LEU A 127 1.22 -3.19 3.66
C LEU A 127 0.39 -3.16 2.38
N VAL A 128 -0.93 -3.15 2.50
CA VAL A 128 -1.84 -3.05 1.36
C VAL A 128 -2.44 -1.66 1.24
N SER A 129 -3.14 -1.43 0.14
CA SER A 129 -3.88 -0.22 -0.16
C SER A 129 -5.31 -0.33 0.37
N PRO A 130 -6.02 0.81 0.56
CA PRO A 130 -7.40 0.82 1.05
C PRO A 130 -8.39 0.09 0.15
N THR A 131 -8.09 -0.08 -1.15
CA THR A 131 -9.00 -0.68 -2.13
C THR A 131 -8.31 -1.80 -2.91
N VAL A 132 -9.08 -2.78 -3.39
CA VAL A 132 -8.59 -3.81 -4.33
C VAL A 132 -8.28 -3.19 -5.69
N TRP A 133 -9.05 -2.17 -6.10
CA TRP A 133 -8.76 -1.37 -7.28
C TRP A 133 -7.32 -0.83 -7.30
N GLU A 134 -6.89 -0.17 -6.23
CA GLU A 134 -5.55 0.40 -6.16
C GLU A 134 -4.47 -0.67 -6.18
N GLU A 135 -4.72 -1.81 -5.53
CA GLU A 135 -3.81 -2.96 -5.61
C GLU A 135 -3.63 -3.46 -7.03
N LEU A 136 -4.74 -3.64 -7.77
CA LEU A 136 -4.69 -4.05 -9.17
C LEU A 136 -3.92 -3.04 -10.01
N ALA A 137 -4.20 -1.75 -9.85
CA ALA A 137 -3.51 -0.70 -10.59
C ALA A 137 -1.99 -0.71 -10.31
N LYS A 138 -1.59 -0.77 -9.04
CA LYS A 138 -0.16 -0.79 -8.66
C LYS A 138 0.55 -2.07 -9.09
N VAL A 139 -0.08 -3.24 -8.95
CA VAL A 139 0.47 -4.52 -9.41
C VAL A 139 0.61 -4.53 -10.94
N LEU A 140 -0.35 -3.98 -11.68
CA LEU A 140 -0.22 -3.83 -13.12
C LEU A 140 1.03 -3.00 -13.48
N MET A 141 1.28 -1.93 -12.72
CA MET A 141 2.47 -1.07 -12.87
C MET A 141 3.79 -1.74 -12.47
N THR A 142 3.80 -2.92 -11.82
CA THR A 142 5.06 -3.63 -11.49
C THR A 142 5.47 -4.65 -12.55
N THR A 143 4.57 -5.00 -13.46
CA THR A 143 4.85 -6.01 -14.50
C THR A 143 5.94 -5.55 -15.46
N ASN A 144 6.95 -6.38 -15.78
CA ASN A 144 7.98 -6.12 -16.81
C ASN A 144 8.59 -4.71 -16.79
N THR A 145 8.94 -4.22 -15.61
CA THR A 145 9.49 -2.87 -15.44
C THR A 145 10.48 -2.82 -14.28
N THR A 146 11.26 -1.76 -14.21
CA THR A 146 12.10 -1.49 -13.03
C THR A 146 11.28 -0.84 -11.91
N TRP A 147 11.73 -0.99 -10.66
CA TRP A 147 11.09 -0.32 -9.53
C TRP A 147 11.05 1.21 -9.67
N ALA A 148 12.12 1.82 -10.19
CA ALA A 148 12.15 3.26 -10.44
C ALA A 148 11.05 3.70 -11.43
N GLN A 149 10.81 2.93 -12.49
CA GLN A 149 9.72 3.18 -13.43
C GLN A 149 8.35 2.93 -12.78
N THR A 150 8.19 1.91 -11.93
CA THR A 150 6.97 1.69 -11.15
C THR A 150 6.62 2.91 -10.32
N ARG A 151 7.58 3.44 -9.54
CA ARG A 151 7.38 4.66 -8.74
C ARG A 151 6.93 5.84 -9.60
N ASN A 152 7.57 6.05 -10.75
CA ASN A 152 7.23 7.15 -11.66
C ASN A 152 5.84 6.98 -12.30
N MET A 153 5.45 5.77 -12.69
CA MET A 153 4.10 5.50 -13.23
C MET A 153 3.03 5.69 -12.16
N VAL A 154 3.25 5.17 -10.95
CA VAL A 154 2.29 5.29 -9.85
C VAL A 154 2.17 6.72 -9.35
N ALA A 155 3.26 7.48 -9.28
CA ALA A 155 3.20 8.91 -8.93
C ALA A 155 2.38 9.71 -9.94
N ARG A 156 2.57 9.48 -11.24
CA ARG A 156 1.78 10.14 -12.31
C ARG A 156 0.32 9.70 -12.31
N LEU A 157 0.05 8.43 -12.05
CA LEU A 157 -1.31 7.94 -11.86
C LEU A 157 -1.98 8.60 -10.65
N CYS A 158 -1.27 8.70 -9.52
CA CYS A 158 -1.77 9.33 -8.31
C CYS A 158 -2.09 10.82 -8.52
N ALA A 159 -1.29 11.54 -9.33
CA ALA A 159 -1.53 12.93 -9.69
C ALA A 159 -2.84 13.18 -10.46
N LEU A 160 -3.53 12.11 -10.90
CA LEU A 160 -4.87 12.21 -11.48
C LEU A 160 -5.98 12.21 -10.41
N GLY A 161 -5.71 11.84 -9.15
CA GLY A 161 -6.72 11.81 -8.09
C GLY A 161 -7.10 13.18 -7.54
N GLU A 162 -7.93 13.20 -6.50
CA GLU A 162 -8.32 14.48 -5.87
C GLU A 162 -7.13 15.12 -5.13
N PRO A 163 -6.92 16.44 -5.30
CA PRO A 163 -5.84 17.16 -4.63
C PRO A 163 -6.11 17.31 -3.13
N TYR A 164 -5.05 17.15 -2.34
CA TYR A 164 -5.07 17.48 -0.92
C TYR A 164 -4.52 18.89 -0.67
N TYR A 165 -5.29 19.68 0.06
CA TYR A 165 -4.89 20.99 0.56
C TYR A 165 -4.92 20.97 2.09
N PRO A 166 -3.83 21.32 2.77
CA PRO A 166 -3.85 21.45 4.22
C PRO A 166 -4.79 22.58 4.63
N LEU A 167 -5.32 22.50 5.86
CA LEU A 167 -5.97 23.66 6.45
C LEU A 167 -4.93 24.78 6.64
N PRO A 168 -5.33 26.05 6.47
CA PRO A 168 -4.45 27.18 6.77
C PRO A 168 -3.95 27.06 8.22
N GLU A 169 -2.65 27.25 8.45
CA GLU A 169 -2.15 27.38 9.81
C GLU A 169 -2.86 28.59 10.45
N PRO A 170 -3.37 28.45 11.70
CA PRO A 170 -3.90 29.61 12.40
C PRO A 170 -2.78 30.67 12.47
N PRO A 171 -3.10 31.96 12.25
CA PRO A 171 -2.10 33.01 12.34
C PRO A 171 -1.39 32.90 13.70
N LEU A 172 -0.06 32.90 13.69
CA LEU A 172 0.74 32.96 14.90
C LEU A 172 0.22 34.14 15.72
N GLU A 173 -0.23 33.90 16.96
CA GLU A 173 -0.59 34.98 17.86
C GLU A 173 0.64 35.91 17.96
N GLU A 174 0.51 37.14 17.48
CA GLU A 174 1.58 38.14 17.60
C GLU A 174 1.89 38.33 19.09
N GLU A 175 2.99 37.75 19.57
CA GLU A 175 3.57 38.11 20.85
C GLU A 175 4.00 39.58 20.76
N ASN A 176 3.15 40.44 21.32
CA ASN A 176 3.32 41.87 21.55
C ASN A 176 2.83 42.77 20.40
N GLY A 177 1.62 43.32 20.58
CA GLY A 177 1.03 44.34 19.72
C GLY A 177 1.78 45.67 19.75
N GLU A 178 2.91 45.73 19.08
CA GLU A 178 3.51 46.96 18.59
C GLU A 178 3.31 47.00 17.07
N PHE A 179 2.23 47.63 16.64
CA PHE A 179 2.10 48.05 15.24
C PHE A 179 3.26 49.00 14.91
N PRO A 180 4.10 48.70 13.91
CA PRO A 180 5.02 49.70 13.40
C PRO A 180 4.21 50.89 12.85
N PRO A 181 4.68 52.14 13.01
CA PRO A 181 4.01 53.29 12.45
C PRO A 181 3.82 53.07 10.94
N GLN A 182 2.58 53.24 10.49
CA GLN A 182 2.20 53.09 9.09
C GLN A 182 2.90 54.19 8.28
N ASP A 183 4.01 53.85 7.63
CA ASP A 183 4.56 54.69 6.57
C ASP A 183 3.61 54.61 5.37
N GLU A 184 2.92 55.73 5.18
CA GLU A 184 1.98 56.00 4.11
C GLU A 184 2.72 56.13 2.77
N GLN A 185 3.16 55.01 2.17
CA GLN A 185 3.63 54.98 0.77
C GLN A 185 3.80 53.56 0.20
N LEU A 186 2.79 53.09 -0.55
CA LEU A 186 2.83 52.86 -2.01
C LEU A 186 1.60 52.02 -2.40
N GLY A 187 0.76 52.59 -3.27
CA GLY A 187 -0.36 51.90 -3.88
C GLY A 187 0.11 50.89 -4.92
N GLU A 188 0.51 49.71 -4.46
CA GLU A 188 0.42 48.51 -5.30
C GLU A 188 -0.96 47.90 -5.06
N GLU A 189 -1.79 47.88 -6.10
CA GLU A 189 -3.03 47.09 -6.10
C GLU A 189 -2.66 45.65 -5.74
N LEU A 190 -3.06 45.21 -4.55
CA LEU A 190 -2.95 43.79 -4.16
C LEU A 190 -3.63 42.97 -5.27
N PRO A 191 -2.94 41.96 -5.84
CA PRO A 191 -3.52 41.16 -6.92
C PRO A 191 -4.88 40.61 -6.47
N ALA A 192 -5.87 40.74 -7.37
CA ALA A 192 -7.30 40.54 -7.06
C ALA A 192 -7.67 39.13 -6.55
N GLU A 193 -6.75 38.17 -6.59
CA GLU A 193 -6.79 36.89 -5.86
C GLU A 193 -5.39 36.28 -5.99
N LEU A 194 -4.79 35.84 -4.88
CA LEU A 194 -3.60 34.98 -4.95
C LEU A 194 -4.01 33.66 -5.65
N PRO A 195 -3.17 33.09 -6.53
CA PRO A 195 -3.46 31.79 -7.09
C PRO A 195 -3.70 30.77 -5.97
N PRO A 196 -4.61 29.80 -6.15
CA PRO A 196 -4.84 28.79 -5.15
C PRO A 196 -3.51 28.11 -4.80
N PRO A 197 -3.28 27.75 -3.53
CA PRO A 197 -2.05 27.10 -3.11
C PRO A 197 -1.81 25.84 -3.95
N GLU A 198 -0.55 25.48 -4.18
CA GLU A 198 -0.25 24.20 -4.80
C GLU A 198 -0.69 23.06 -3.86
N PRO A 199 -1.28 21.97 -4.40
CA PRO A 199 -1.66 20.83 -3.57
C PRO A 199 -0.41 20.16 -2.98
N GLN A 200 -0.50 19.72 -1.72
CA GLN A 200 0.61 19.00 -1.08
C GLN A 200 0.70 17.53 -1.50
N GLY A 201 -0.30 17.05 -2.24
CA GLY A 201 -0.33 15.73 -2.84
C GLY A 201 -1.72 15.43 -3.38
N TYR A 202 -1.94 14.17 -3.74
CA TYR A 202 -3.19 13.71 -4.33
C TYR A 202 -3.61 12.38 -3.70
N ALA A 203 -4.92 12.16 -3.55
CA ALA A 203 -5.46 10.85 -3.29
C ALA A 203 -5.21 9.92 -4.49
N PHE A 204 -5.34 8.60 -4.31
CA PHE A 204 -5.29 7.68 -5.45
C PHE A 204 -6.57 7.82 -6.28
N PRO A 205 -6.51 7.90 -7.62
CA PRO A 205 -7.70 8.14 -8.44
C PRO A 205 -8.70 6.99 -8.36
N THR A 206 -9.98 7.34 -8.31
CA THR A 206 -11.09 6.38 -8.39
C THR A 206 -11.18 5.73 -9.78
N PRO A 207 -11.77 4.52 -9.90
CA PRO A 207 -12.06 3.91 -11.20
C PRO A 207 -12.88 4.82 -12.11
N GLN A 208 -13.88 5.53 -11.55
CA GLN A 208 -14.76 6.44 -12.28
C GLN A 208 -13.97 7.58 -12.92
N ARG A 209 -13.00 8.13 -12.18
CA ARG A 209 -12.16 9.21 -12.69
C ARG A 209 -11.27 8.73 -13.84
N ILE A 210 -10.68 7.55 -13.73
CA ILE A 210 -9.88 6.96 -14.82
C ILE A 210 -10.76 6.60 -16.03
N ALA A 211 -11.96 6.07 -15.81
CA ALA A 211 -12.89 5.70 -16.87
C ALA A 211 -13.42 6.92 -17.65
N ALA A 212 -13.51 8.09 -17.01
CA ALA A 212 -13.94 9.34 -17.64
C ALA A 212 -12.92 9.91 -18.64
N MET A 213 -11.64 9.53 -18.54
CA MET A 213 -10.61 9.92 -19.50
C MET A 213 -10.71 9.09 -20.77
N SER A 214 -10.28 9.63 -21.92
CA SER A 214 -10.01 8.78 -23.08
C SER A 214 -8.73 7.95 -22.87
N PRO A 215 -8.58 6.78 -23.51
CA PRO A 215 -7.37 5.98 -23.42
C PRO A 215 -6.09 6.75 -23.83
N ALA A 216 -6.20 7.70 -24.77
CA ALA A 216 -5.08 8.50 -25.23
C ALA A 216 -4.65 9.55 -24.19
N GLU A 217 -5.61 10.24 -23.56
CA GLU A 217 -5.33 11.19 -22.48
C GLU A 217 -4.71 10.48 -21.27
N LEU A 218 -5.22 9.30 -20.92
CA LEU A 218 -4.65 8.51 -19.83
C LEU A 218 -3.19 8.13 -20.12
N ASP A 219 -2.90 7.63 -21.32
CA ASP A 219 -1.53 7.24 -21.69
C ASP A 219 -0.57 8.44 -21.72
N ASP A 220 -0.99 9.61 -22.21
CA ASP A 220 -0.15 10.80 -22.18
C ASP A 220 0.18 11.25 -20.75
N ALA A 221 -0.81 11.17 -19.85
CA ALA A 221 -0.65 11.53 -18.44
C ALA A 221 0.28 10.56 -17.69
N ILE A 222 0.00 9.25 -17.75
CA ILE A 222 0.72 8.28 -16.91
C ILE A 222 1.94 7.66 -17.60
N ARG A 223 2.04 7.75 -18.94
CA ARG A 223 3.01 7.10 -19.84
C ARG A 223 3.46 5.74 -19.33
N ALA A 224 2.49 4.82 -19.23
CA ALA A 224 2.69 3.44 -18.78
C ALA A 224 2.68 2.43 -19.94
N GLY A 225 2.59 2.92 -21.18
CA GLY A 225 2.59 2.12 -22.40
C GLY A 225 1.35 1.24 -22.48
N TYR A 226 1.52 -0.05 -22.78
CA TYR A 226 0.38 -0.97 -22.88
C TYR A 226 -0.47 -1.05 -21.59
N ARG A 227 0.13 -0.73 -20.43
CA ARG A 227 -0.55 -0.79 -19.13
C ARG A 227 -1.62 0.30 -19.01
N SER A 228 -1.47 1.44 -19.68
CA SER A 228 -2.47 2.51 -19.70
C SER A 228 -3.79 2.00 -20.28
N ALA A 229 -3.74 1.28 -21.41
CA ALA A 229 -4.93 0.69 -22.02
C ALA A 229 -5.58 -0.38 -21.12
N TYR A 230 -4.78 -1.23 -20.47
CA TYR A 230 -5.31 -2.27 -19.58
C TYR A 230 -5.92 -1.68 -18.30
N LEU A 231 -5.31 -0.62 -17.75
CA LEU A 231 -5.83 0.10 -16.60
C LEU A 231 -7.17 0.78 -16.94
N HIS A 232 -7.26 1.43 -18.11
CA HIS A 232 -8.49 2.07 -18.57
C HIS A 232 -9.63 1.06 -18.72
N GLU A 233 -9.38 -0.07 -19.38
CA GLU A 233 -10.37 -1.14 -19.53
C GLU A 233 -10.87 -1.69 -18.19
N LEU A 234 -9.96 -1.89 -17.23
CA LEU A 234 -10.32 -2.30 -15.88
C LEU A 234 -11.16 -1.23 -15.17
N ALA A 235 -10.77 0.04 -15.27
CA ALA A 235 -11.49 1.16 -14.67
C ALA A 235 -12.92 1.29 -15.22
N VAL A 236 -13.10 1.16 -16.54
CA VAL A 236 -14.42 1.19 -17.19
C VAL A 236 -15.29 0.02 -16.72
N ALA A 237 -14.76 -1.21 -16.72
CA ALA A 237 -15.51 -2.38 -16.27
C ALA A 237 -16.00 -2.26 -14.82
N ILE A 238 -15.17 -1.68 -13.94
CA ILE A 238 -15.55 -1.39 -12.55
C ILE A 238 -16.58 -0.25 -12.49
N SER A 239 -16.32 0.85 -13.19
CA SER A 239 -17.20 2.03 -13.19
C SER A 239 -18.59 1.74 -13.75
N GLU A 240 -18.72 0.82 -14.70
CA GLU A 240 -19.99 0.39 -15.28
C GLU A 240 -20.67 -0.74 -14.47
N GLY A 241 -20.07 -1.19 -13.37
CA GLY A 241 -20.60 -2.26 -12.52
C GLY A 241 -20.52 -3.66 -13.14
N GLN A 242 -19.71 -3.85 -14.19
CA GLN A 242 -19.50 -5.14 -14.83
C GLN A 242 -18.54 -6.04 -14.03
N LEU A 243 -17.70 -5.43 -13.19
CA LEU A 243 -16.75 -6.11 -12.33
C LEU A 243 -16.70 -5.44 -10.96
N ASP A 244 -17.04 -6.19 -9.91
CA ASP A 244 -16.85 -5.77 -8.52
C ASP A 244 -15.58 -6.42 -7.96
N VAL A 245 -14.47 -5.67 -8.00
CA VAL A 245 -13.18 -6.13 -7.47
C VAL A 245 -13.09 -6.00 -5.95
N GLU A 246 -13.88 -5.12 -5.32
CA GLU A 246 -13.80 -4.92 -3.87
C GLU A 246 -14.37 -6.12 -3.11
N ALA A 247 -15.34 -6.82 -3.71
CA ALA A 247 -15.82 -8.11 -3.23
C ALA A 247 -14.73 -9.20 -3.13
N TRP A 248 -13.56 -9.02 -3.77
CA TRP A 248 -12.46 -9.99 -3.69
C TRP A 248 -11.77 -10.03 -2.33
N TYR A 249 -11.75 -8.91 -1.59
CA TYR A 249 -11.06 -8.81 -0.29
C TYR A 249 -11.58 -9.85 0.72
N ASN A 250 -12.90 -9.95 0.86
CA ASN A 250 -13.57 -10.91 1.74
C ASN A 250 -14.29 -12.03 0.99
N SER A 251 -13.82 -12.34 -0.23
CA SER A 251 -14.50 -13.33 -1.08
C SER A 251 -14.57 -14.70 -0.40
N PRO A 252 -15.73 -15.39 -0.40
CA PRO A 252 -15.81 -16.76 0.11
C PRO A 252 -15.29 -17.80 -0.89
N LEU A 253 -14.87 -17.37 -2.09
CA LEU A 253 -14.46 -18.28 -3.15
C LEU A 253 -13.23 -19.11 -2.75
N PRO A 254 -13.12 -20.37 -3.22
CA PRO A 254 -11.88 -21.11 -3.16
C PRO A 254 -10.73 -20.34 -3.84
N SER A 255 -9.52 -20.40 -3.29
CA SER A 255 -8.38 -19.63 -3.82
C SER A 255 -8.10 -19.84 -5.30
N HIS A 256 -8.30 -21.06 -5.81
CA HIS A 256 -8.06 -21.35 -7.23
C HIS A 256 -9.08 -20.68 -8.17
N GLU A 257 -10.32 -20.46 -7.71
CA GLU A 257 -11.35 -19.78 -8.49
C GLU A 257 -11.09 -18.26 -8.51
N LEU A 258 -10.77 -17.67 -7.36
CA LEU A 258 -10.40 -16.26 -7.29
C LEU A 258 -9.14 -15.97 -8.13
N TYR A 259 -8.13 -16.82 -8.04
CA TYR A 259 -6.95 -16.74 -8.90
C TYR A 259 -7.32 -16.79 -10.39
N ALA A 260 -8.24 -17.67 -10.77
CA ALA A 260 -8.72 -17.77 -12.16
C ALA A 260 -9.50 -16.53 -12.60
N GLN A 261 -10.24 -15.85 -11.70
CA GLN A 261 -10.88 -14.58 -11.99
C GLN A 261 -9.84 -13.47 -12.23
N ILE A 262 -8.85 -13.33 -11.34
CA ILE A 262 -7.78 -12.33 -11.48
C ILE A 262 -7.01 -12.55 -12.79
N LYS A 263 -6.70 -13.80 -13.14
CA LYS A 263 -6.00 -14.15 -14.39
C LYS A 263 -6.74 -13.79 -15.68
N ARG A 264 -8.05 -13.50 -15.62
CA ARG A 264 -8.81 -13.05 -16.81
C ARG A 264 -8.55 -11.57 -17.11
N LEU A 265 -8.03 -10.81 -16.15
CA LEU A 265 -7.70 -9.40 -16.35
C LEU A 265 -6.47 -9.26 -17.25
N LYS A 266 -6.50 -8.28 -18.16
CA LYS A 266 -5.35 -8.00 -19.03
C LYS A 266 -4.16 -7.50 -18.20
N GLY A 267 -2.99 -8.06 -18.47
CA GLY A 267 -1.77 -7.80 -17.69
C GLY A 267 -1.61 -8.68 -16.45
N PHE A 268 -2.61 -9.50 -16.08
CA PHE A 268 -2.54 -10.36 -14.90
C PHE A 268 -2.16 -11.81 -15.25
N GLY A 269 -0.89 -11.98 -15.66
CA GLY A 269 -0.26 -13.30 -15.76
C GLY A 269 0.00 -13.96 -14.39
N ASP A 270 0.66 -15.12 -14.36
CA ASP A 270 0.86 -15.87 -13.11
C ASP A 270 1.58 -15.07 -12.02
N TYR A 271 2.55 -14.23 -12.39
CA TYR A 271 3.23 -13.32 -11.47
C TYR A 271 2.28 -12.31 -10.82
N ALA A 272 1.53 -11.55 -11.63
CA ALA A 272 0.66 -10.49 -11.14
C ALA A 272 -0.55 -11.06 -10.39
N ALA A 273 -1.15 -12.15 -10.89
CA ALA A 273 -2.23 -12.82 -10.19
C ALA A 273 -1.77 -13.46 -8.87
N GLY A 274 -0.57 -14.07 -8.83
CA GLY A 274 0.00 -14.60 -7.59
C GLY A 274 0.30 -13.51 -6.56
N THR A 275 0.81 -12.37 -7.03
CA THR A 275 1.04 -11.17 -6.20
C THR A 275 -0.27 -10.64 -5.62
N MET A 276 -1.33 -10.51 -6.44
CA MET A 276 -2.66 -10.11 -5.97
C MET A 276 -3.22 -11.08 -4.93
N MET A 277 -3.12 -12.40 -5.15
CA MET A 277 -3.58 -13.38 -4.17
C MET A 277 -2.89 -13.20 -2.82
N ARG A 278 -1.57 -12.98 -2.82
CA ARG A 278 -0.81 -12.71 -1.60
C ARG A 278 -1.28 -11.42 -0.89
N LEU A 279 -1.53 -10.36 -1.64
CA LEU A 279 -2.03 -9.08 -1.10
C LEU A 279 -3.48 -9.17 -0.58
N LEU A 280 -4.25 -10.16 -1.06
CA LEU A 280 -5.59 -10.49 -0.55
C LEU A 280 -5.55 -11.52 0.61
N GLY A 281 -4.38 -11.78 1.21
CA GLY A 281 -4.24 -12.72 2.32
C GLY A 281 -4.31 -14.20 1.93
N ARG A 282 -4.15 -14.52 0.64
CA ARG A 282 -4.20 -15.89 0.10
C ARG A 282 -2.84 -16.32 -0.40
N PHE A 283 -2.15 -17.08 0.45
CA PHE A 283 -0.73 -17.37 0.28
C PHE A 283 -0.45 -18.67 -0.49
N ASP A 284 -1.46 -19.31 -1.10
CA ASP A 284 -1.30 -20.56 -1.82
C ASP A 284 -0.72 -20.39 -3.23
N ARG A 285 -0.32 -19.19 -3.64
CA ARG A 285 0.23 -18.91 -4.98
C ARG A 285 1.62 -18.32 -4.89
N ILE A 286 2.50 -18.77 -5.77
CA ILE A 286 3.89 -18.32 -5.88
C ILE A 286 3.96 -17.39 -7.09
N ALA A 287 4.45 -16.17 -6.87
CA ALA A 287 4.71 -15.21 -7.93
C ALA A 287 6.21 -15.23 -8.26
N ILE A 288 6.59 -16.00 -9.29
CA ILE A 288 7.99 -16.17 -9.67
C ILE A 288 8.43 -14.98 -10.54
N ASP A 289 9.35 -14.19 -10.02
CA ASP A 289 10.07 -13.13 -10.73
C ASP A 289 11.58 -13.28 -10.56
N THR A 290 12.33 -12.25 -10.96
CA THR A 290 13.78 -12.21 -10.82
C THR A 290 14.22 -12.27 -9.36
N GLU A 291 13.53 -11.59 -8.44
CA GLU A 291 13.87 -11.55 -7.02
C GLU A 291 13.63 -12.92 -6.35
N CYS A 292 12.52 -13.58 -6.67
CA CYS A 292 12.25 -14.96 -6.26
C CYS A 292 13.37 -15.91 -6.72
N ARG A 293 13.80 -15.82 -7.98
CA ARG A 293 14.90 -16.65 -8.51
C ARG A 293 16.22 -16.34 -7.81
N ASN A 294 16.52 -15.08 -7.54
CA ASN A 294 17.74 -14.68 -6.85
C ASN A 294 17.78 -15.21 -5.42
N SER A 295 16.69 -14.98 -4.66
CA SER A 295 16.55 -15.48 -3.29
C SER A 295 16.64 -17.01 -3.24
N TYR A 296 15.96 -17.71 -4.15
CA TYR A 296 16.04 -19.17 -4.26
C TYR A 296 17.48 -19.67 -4.44
N ARG A 297 18.26 -19.07 -5.35
CA ARG A 297 19.67 -19.44 -5.55
C ARG A 297 20.51 -19.16 -4.31
N THR A 298 20.31 -18.01 -3.67
CA THR A 298 21.04 -17.65 -2.44
C THR A 298 20.78 -18.65 -1.32
N ILE A 299 19.53 -19.07 -1.13
CA ILE A 299 19.15 -19.96 -0.02
C ILE A 299 19.57 -21.40 -0.29
N THR A 300 19.37 -21.89 -1.51
CA THR A 300 19.62 -23.30 -1.84
C THR A 300 21.03 -23.57 -2.33
N GLY A 301 21.77 -22.55 -2.73
CA GLY A 301 23.04 -22.69 -3.44
C GLY A 301 22.90 -23.23 -4.87
N SER A 302 21.67 -23.34 -5.40
CA SER A 302 21.41 -23.86 -6.74
C SER A 302 21.97 -22.96 -7.85
N GLU A 303 22.58 -23.55 -8.87
CA GLU A 303 23.04 -22.83 -10.07
C GLU A 303 21.86 -22.48 -11.00
N THR A 304 20.83 -23.32 -11.01
CA THR A 304 19.57 -23.12 -11.76
C THR A 304 18.48 -22.60 -10.84
N ALA A 305 17.45 -22.01 -11.43
CA ALA A 305 16.27 -21.54 -10.70
C ALA A 305 15.05 -21.68 -11.60
N GLU A 306 14.83 -22.88 -12.14
CA GLU A 306 13.70 -23.17 -13.02
C GLU A 306 12.37 -23.19 -12.24
N ASN A 307 11.25 -22.95 -12.93
CA ASN A 307 9.94 -22.83 -12.28
C ASN A 307 9.61 -24.09 -11.44
N ASP A 308 9.82 -25.28 -11.99
CA ASP A 308 9.52 -26.54 -11.31
C ASP A 308 10.40 -26.79 -10.09
N GLU A 309 11.64 -26.28 -10.08
CA GLU A 309 12.55 -26.37 -8.94
C GLU A 309 12.04 -25.51 -7.78
N ILE A 310 11.69 -24.26 -8.07
CA ILE A 310 11.15 -23.30 -7.11
C ILE A 310 9.81 -23.80 -6.55
N LEU A 311 8.91 -24.24 -7.43
CA LEU A 311 7.59 -24.75 -7.02
C LEU A 311 7.73 -25.98 -6.10
N ARG A 312 8.66 -26.89 -6.40
CA ARG A 312 8.95 -28.07 -5.56
C ARG A 312 9.58 -27.70 -4.23
N TYR A 313 10.50 -26.74 -4.21
CA TYR A 313 11.13 -26.27 -2.97
C TYR A 313 10.10 -25.70 -1.99
N TYR A 314 9.14 -24.94 -2.49
CA TYR A 314 8.10 -24.31 -1.67
C TYR A 314 6.85 -25.17 -1.44
N GLU A 315 6.73 -26.34 -2.09
CA GLU A 315 5.58 -27.25 -1.90
C GLU A 315 5.33 -27.61 -0.42
N PRO A 316 6.35 -27.92 0.42
CA PRO A 316 6.12 -28.33 1.80
C PRO A 316 5.52 -27.26 2.71
N PHE A 317 5.56 -25.99 2.33
CA PHE A 317 4.90 -24.90 3.07
C PHE A 317 3.38 -24.89 2.88
N GLY A 318 2.84 -25.74 2.00
CA GLY A 318 1.40 -25.89 1.80
C GLY A 318 0.71 -24.58 1.41
N ARG A 319 -0.33 -24.20 2.17
CA ARG A 319 -1.08 -22.95 1.93
C ARG A 319 -0.23 -21.68 2.13
N TRP A 320 0.92 -21.76 2.78
CA TRP A 320 1.77 -20.61 3.11
C TRP A 320 2.89 -20.37 2.09
N ARG A 321 3.01 -21.21 1.06
CA ARG A 321 4.14 -21.20 0.12
C ARG A 321 4.44 -19.85 -0.53
N GLY A 322 3.43 -19.06 -0.85
CA GLY A 322 3.58 -17.71 -1.39
C GLY A 322 4.10 -16.70 -0.39
N LEU A 323 3.72 -16.84 0.89
CA LEU A 323 4.22 -15.96 1.96
C LEU A 323 5.62 -16.39 2.41
N ALA A 324 5.90 -17.69 2.51
CA ALA A 324 7.23 -18.22 2.80
C ALA A 324 8.25 -17.80 1.74
N MET A 325 7.90 -17.93 0.45
CA MET A 325 8.70 -17.38 -0.66
C MET A 325 8.96 -15.87 -0.48
N TRP A 326 7.95 -15.12 -0.04
CA TRP A 326 8.13 -13.70 0.17
C TRP A 326 9.05 -13.39 1.36
N MET A 327 8.95 -14.14 2.47
CA MET A 327 9.86 -14.02 3.61
C MET A 327 11.31 -14.27 3.18
N ASP A 328 11.56 -15.28 2.35
CA ASP A 328 12.87 -15.55 1.77
C ASP A 328 13.40 -14.38 0.94
N ILE A 329 12.56 -13.74 0.13
CA ILE A 329 12.94 -12.58 -0.68
C ILE A 329 13.34 -11.39 0.20
N ILE A 330 12.58 -11.10 1.26
CA ILE A 330 12.80 -9.90 2.08
C ILE A 330 13.73 -10.13 3.27
N ARG A 331 14.23 -11.35 3.48
CA ARG A 331 14.97 -11.76 4.68
C ARG A 331 16.14 -10.83 4.99
N GLU A 332 17.06 -10.63 4.04
CA GLU A 332 18.25 -9.80 4.27
C GLU A 332 17.88 -8.33 4.52
N TYR A 333 16.91 -7.83 3.76
CA TYR A 333 16.41 -6.47 3.93
C TYR A 333 15.81 -6.23 5.32
N MET A 334 15.03 -7.19 5.82
CA MET A 334 14.42 -7.11 7.15
C MET A 334 15.45 -7.25 8.27
N LEU A 335 16.38 -8.21 8.16
CA LEU A 335 17.41 -8.43 9.18
C LEU A 335 18.39 -7.26 9.31
N ASN A 336 18.62 -6.51 8.22
CA ASN A 336 19.51 -5.34 8.23
C ASN A 336 18.81 -4.04 8.70
N ARG A 337 17.47 -4.03 8.79
CA ARG A 337 16.68 -2.89 9.27
C ARG A 337 16.23 -3.00 10.73
N GLY A 338 16.31 -4.21 11.29
CA GLY A 338 15.89 -4.53 12.67
C GLY A 338 16.83 -4.02 13.75
#